data_AF-X8BLQ5-F1
#
_entry.id   AF-X8BLQ5-F1
#
_cell.length_a   1.000
_cell.length_b   1.000
_cell.length_c   1.000
_cell.angle_alpha   90.00
_cell.angle_beta   90.00
_cell.angle_gamma   90.00
#
_symmetry.space_group_name_H-M   'P 1'
#
loop_
_entity.id
_entity.type
_entity.pdbx_description
1 polymer ?
#
loop_
_entity_poly.entity_id
_entity_poly.type
_entity_poly.pdbx_seq_one_letter_code
_entity_poly.pdbx_strand_id
1 'polypeptide(L)'
;MGDHMAGMTLAAAICAALLARGRTGTGQLVTTSLYRQGAYMVSFDINTYLMTGQPIAIGQRESMANPCMNNYAAGDGRRFWIVGLQGDRHWPALCRVVGARTG
;
A
#
# COMPACT_ATOMS: atom_id res chain seq x y z
N MET A 1 5.29 -10.52 -6.08
CA MET A 1 5.42 -9.08 -5.74
C MET A 1 6.85 -8.66 -5.35
N GLY A 2 7.70 -9.55 -4.81
CA GLY A 2 9.06 -9.19 -4.39
C GLY A 2 10.08 -8.92 -5.51
N ASP A 3 10.10 -9.77 -6.55
CA ASP A 3 11.18 -9.74 -7.57
C ASP A 3 11.18 -8.45 -8.39
N HIS A 4 10.01 -8.00 -8.85
CA HIS A 4 9.90 -6.76 -9.62
C HIS A 4 10.35 -5.54 -8.81
N MET A 5 9.94 -5.47 -7.54
CA MET A 5 10.35 -4.38 -6.68
C MET A 5 11.84 -4.41 -6.40
N ALA A 6 12.42 -5.60 -6.18
CA ALA A 6 13.86 -5.74 -5.95
C ALA A 6 14.68 -5.40 -7.20
N GLY A 7 14.19 -5.78 -8.39
CA GLY A 7 14.80 -5.42 -9.67
C GLY A 7 14.75 -3.91 -9.92
N MET A 8 13.61 -3.27 -9.66
CA MET A 8 13.43 -1.83 -9.84
C MET A 8 14.36 -1.02 -8.91
N THR A 9 14.43 -1.40 -7.62
CA THR A 9 15.33 -0.70 -6.68
C THR A 9 16.79 -0.98 -6.98
N LEU A 10 17.15 -2.18 -7.46
CA LEU A 10 18.51 -2.47 -7.91
C LEU A 10 18.89 -1.64 -9.14
N ALA A 11 17.99 -1.50 -10.12
CA ALA A 11 18.22 -0.65 -11.29
C ALA A 11 18.46 0.81 -10.88
N ALA A 12 17.65 1.35 -9.95
CA ALA A 12 17.85 2.68 -9.40
C ALA A 12 19.20 2.81 -8.66
N ALA A 13 19.60 1.80 -7.88
CA ALA A 13 20.89 1.77 -7.18
C ALA A 13 22.08 1.72 -8.16
N ILE A 14 21.96 1.00 -9.28
CA ILE A 14 22.96 1.01 -10.36
C ILE A 14 23.08 2.40 -10.99
N CYS A 15 21.95 3.05 -11.30
CA CYS A 15 21.95 4.43 -11.80
C CYS A 15 22.63 5.40 -10.81
N ALA A 16 22.35 5.27 -9.51
CA ALA A 16 22.99 6.07 -8.47
C ALA A 16 24.51 5.80 -8.40
N ALA A 17 24.94 4.54 -8.53
CA ALA A 17 26.36 4.18 -8.56
C ALA A 17 27.09 4.75 -9.79
N LEU A 18 26.43 4.77 -10.96
CA LEU A 18 26.97 5.38 -12.18
C LEU A 18 27.10 6.90 -12.03
N LEU A 19 26.11 7.57 -11.43
CA LEU A 19 26.18 8.99 -11.12
C LEU A 19 27.33 9.31 -10.16
N ALA A 20 27.50 8.49 -9.11
CA ALA A 20 28.60 8.64 -8.17
C ALA A 20 29.95 8.44 -8.85
N ARG A 21 30.10 7.40 -9.70
CA ARG A 21 31.31 7.16 -10.49
C ARG A 21 31.65 8.34 -11.39
N GLY A 22 30.65 8.99 -11.99
CA GLY A 22 30.86 10.19 -12.81
C GLY A 22 31.49 11.37 -12.03
N ARG A 23 31.32 11.41 -10.70
CA ARG A 23 31.89 12.45 -9.82
C ARG A 23 33.23 12.04 -9.22
N THR A 24 33.41 10.76 -8.90
CA THR A 24 34.57 10.27 -8.14
C THR A 24 35.62 9.57 -9.00
N GLY A 25 35.26 9.15 -10.22
CA GLY A 25 36.09 8.28 -11.07
C GLY A 25 36.07 6.80 -10.68
N THR A 26 35.47 6.43 -9.55
CA THR A 26 35.57 5.07 -8.96
C THR A 26 34.21 4.38 -8.93
N GLY A 27 34.16 3.11 -9.35
CA GLY A 27 32.98 2.27 -9.25
C GLY A 27 32.73 1.76 -7.83
N GLN A 28 31.59 1.11 -7.62
CA GLN A 28 31.24 0.49 -6.33
C GLN A 28 30.40 -0.77 -6.55
N LEU A 29 30.44 -1.69 -5.58
CA LEU A 29 29.57 -2.87 -5.55
C LEU A 29 28.14 -2.43 -5.24
N VAL A 30 27.19 -2.85 -6.08
CA VAL A 30 25.76 -2.67 -5.84
C VAL A 30 25.13 -4.04 -5.63
N THR A 31 24.46 -4.22 -4.50
CA THR A 31 23.74 -5.47 -4.18
C THR A 31 22.33 -5.17 -3.69
N THR A 32 21.45 -6.16 -3.81
CA THR A 32 20.09 -6.12 -3.26
C THR A 32 19.77 -7.44 -2.56
N SER A 33 18.66 -7.49 -1.84
CA SER A 33 18.17 -8.69 -1.16
C SER A 33 16.66 -8.77 -1.34
N LEU A 34 16.19 -9.89 -1.89
CA LEU A 34 14.76 -10.20 -2.00
C LEU A 34 14.09 -10.18 -0.63
N TYR A 35 14.77 -10.68 0.40
CA TYR A 35 14.28 -10.68 1.77
C TYR A 35 14.14 -9.27 2.33
N ARG A 36 15.19 -8.43 2.20
CA ARG A 36 15.13 -7.04 2.68
C ARG A 36 14.03 -6.25 1.96
N GLN A 37 13.89 -6.47 0.65
CA GLN A 37 12.83 -5.82 -0.13
C GLN A 37 11.45 -6.30 0.28
N GLY A 38 11.28 -7.61 0.53
CA GLY A 38 10.05 -8.19 1.05
C GLY A 38 9.67 -7.58 2.40
N ALA A 39 10.62 -7.50 3.34
CA ALA A 39 10.40 -6.89 4.65
C ALA A 39 10.01 -5.40 4.54
N TYR A 40 10.62 -4.64 3.62
CA TYR A 40 10.23 -3.26 3.37
C TYR A 40 8.80 -3.16 2.82
N MET A 41 8.39 -4.05 1.92
CA MET A 41 7.05 -4.03 1.34
C MET A 41 5.93 -4.26 2.36
N VAL A 42 6.17 -5.08 3.38
CA VAL A 42 5.22 -5.33 4.48
C VAL A 42 5.51 -4.47 5.72
N SER A 43 6.38 -3.46 5.59
CA SER A 43 6.85 -2.69 6.74
C SER A 43 5.75 -1.89 7.43
N PHE A 44 4.68 -1.54 6.74
CA PHE A 44 3.51 -0.91 7.35
C PHE A 44 2.92 -1.80 8.46
N ASP A 45 2.56 -3.03 8.12
CA ASP A 45 2.00 -4.03 9.04
C ASP A 45 2.96 -4.35 10.18
N ILE A 46 4.25 -4.53 9.86
CA ILE A 46 5.30 -4.77 10.86
C ILE A 46 5.39 -3.59 11.83
N ASN A 47 5.45 -2.35 11.33
CA ASN A 47 5.57 -1.18 12.17
C ASN A 47 4.32 -0.96 13.02
N THR A 48 3.12 -1.17 12.48
CA THR A 48 1.89 -1.10 13.27
C THR A 48 1.92 -2.08 14.42
N TYR A 49 2.32 -3.34 14.18
CA TYR A 49 2.46 -4.32 15.25
C TYR A 49 3.52 -3.92 16.28
N LEU A 50 4.70 -3.48 15.85
CA LEU A 50 5.78 -3.06 16.76
C LEU A 50 5.38 -1.85 17.62
N MET A 51 4.58 -0.92 17.08
CA MET A 51 4.16 0.30 17.78
C MET A 51 2.98 0.07 18.72
N THR A 52 2.06 -0.82 18.36
CA THR A 52 0.75 -0.96 19.05
C THR A 52 0.60 -2.29 19.79
N GLY A 53 1.46 -3.27 19.52
CA GLY A 53 1.31 -4.65 19.96
C GLY A 53 0.16 -5.41 19.27
N GLN A 54 -0.51 -4.80 18.29
CA GLN A 54 -1.68 -5.37 17.62
C GLN A 54 -1.42 -5.52 16.12
N PRO A 55 -1.70 -6.70 15.52
CA PRO A 55 -1.56 -6.88 14.08
C PRO A 55 -2.66 -6.12 13.34
N ILE A 56 -2.41 -5.77 12.08
CA ILE A 56 -3.46 -5.22 11.22
C ILE A 56 -4.47 -6.32 10.94
N ALA A 57 -5.73 -6.07 11.31
CA ALA A 57 -6.80 -7.01 11.05
C ALA A 57 -7.05 -7.16 9.55
N ILE A 58 -7.22 -8.41 9.10
CA ILE A 58 -7.71 -8.68 7.75
C ILE A 58 -9.19 -8.30 7.72
N GLY A 59 -9.50 -7.20 7.05
CA GLY A 59 -10.86 -6.72 6.94
C GLY A 59 -11.74 -7.68 6.14
N GLN A 60 -12.91 -8.02 6.68
CA GLN A 60 -13.99 -8.65 5.91
C GLN A 60 -14.98 -7.55 5.48
N ARG A 61 -15.56 -7.69 4.29
CA ARG A 61 -16.46 -6.66 3.75
C ARG A 61 -17.65 -6.39 4.67
N GLU A 62 -18.14 -7.41 5.38
CA GLU A 62 -19.29 -7.35 6.27
C GLU A 62 -18.97 -6.65 7.60
N SER A 63 -17.70 -6.62 8.01
CA SER A 63 -17.26 -6.10 9.31
C SER A 63 -16.32 -4.89 9.21
N MET A 64 -16.09 -4.38 8.00
CA MET A 64 -15.21 -3.24 7.75
C MET A 64 -15.75 -1.99 8.47
N ALA A 65 -14.98 -1.45 9.41
CA ALA A 65 -15.41 -0.31 10.23
C ALA A 65 -15.67 0.97 9.42
N ASN A 66 -14.96 1.14 8.30
CA ASN A 66 -15.17 2.26 7.38
C ASN A 66 -15.82 1.75 6.07
N PRO A 67 -17.13 1.92 5.88
CA PRO A 67 -17.81 1.58 4.63
C PRO A 67 -17.28 2.35 3.41
N CYS A 68 -16.69 3.53 3.62
CA CYS A 68 -16.07 4.29 2.54
C CYS A 68 -14.72 3.71 2.10
N MET A 69 -14.18 2.71 2.80
CA MET A 69 -12.93 2.02 2.46
C MET A 69 -13.19 0.51 2.38
N ASN A 70 -13.90 0.08 1.34
CA ASN A 70 -14.40 -1.30 1.23
C ASN A 70 -14.61 -1.71 -0.24
N ASN A 71 -14.80 -3.01 -0.49
CA ASN A 71 -15.16 -3.56 -1.78
C ASN A 71 -16.66 -3.90 -1.83
N TYR A 72 -17.30 -3.57 -2.94
CA TYR A 72 -18.72 -3.78 -3.18
C TYR A 72 -18.95 -4.47 -4.52
N ALA A 73 -20.11 -5.13 -4.64
CA ALA A 73 -20.60 -5.63 -5.92
C ALA A 73 -21.67 -4.67 -6.45
N ALA A 74 -21.55 -4.31 -7.73
CA ALA A 74 -22.59 -3.60 -8.45
C ALA A 74 -23.75 -4.55 -8.80
N GLY A 75 -24.88 -3.99 -9.27
CA GLY A 75 -26.07 -4.76 -9.64
C GLY A 75 -25.85 -5.76 -10.78
N ASP A 76 -24.80 -5.58 -11.58
CA ASP A 76 -24.37 -6.50 -12.65
C ASP A 76 -23.38 -7.59 -12.16
N GLY A 77 -23.11 -7.65 -10.85
CA GLY A 77 -22.19 -8.59 -10.23
C GLY A 77 -20.70 -8.21 -10.34
N ARG A 78 -20.34 -7.14 -11.05
CA ARG A 78 -18.96 -6.66 -11.11
C ARG A 78 -18.57 -6.03 -9.78
N ARG A 79 -17.30 -6.17 -9.39
CA ARG A 79 -16.79 -5.62 -8.12
C ARG A 79 -15.98 -4.36 -8.33
N PHE A 80 -16.07 -3.46 -7.36
CA PHE A 80 -15.28 -2.24 -7.31
C PHE A 80 -14.88 -1.92 -5.87
N TRP A 81 -13.84 -1.11 -5.73
CA TRP A 81 -13.38 -0.59 -4.44
C TRP A 81 -13.80 0.86 -4.28
N ILE A 82 -14.23 1.20 -3.08
CA ILE A 82 -14.29 2.59 -2.60
C ILE A 82 -13.06 2.79 -1.70
N VAL A 83 -12.32 3.87 -1.93
CA VAL A 83 -11.03 4.14 -1.27
C VAL A 83 -11.05 5.51 -0.56
N GLY A 84 -12.08 5.72 0.28
CA GLY A 84 -12.29 6.91 1.09
C GLY A 84 -11.73 6.76 2.50
N LEU A 85 -10.44 7.04 2.68
CA LEU A 85 -9.73 6.80 3.95
C LEU A 85 -10.33 7.60 5.11
N GLN A 86 -10.74 8.84 4.84
CA GLN A 86 -11.40 9.70 5.82
C GLN A 86 -12.91 9.42 5.83
N GLY A 87 -13.33 8.38 6.58
CA GLY A 87 -14.72 7.90 6.62
C GLY A 87 -15.73 9.03 6.81
N ASP A 88 -15.59 9.83 7.86
CA ASP A 88 -16.53 10.93 8.19
C ASP A 88 -16.64 11.97 7.08
N ARG A 89 -15.55 12.25 6.38
CA ARG A 89 -15.53 13.19 5.25
C ARG A 89 -16.31 12.64 4.06
N HIS A 90 -16.21 11.34 3.79
CA HIS A 90 -16.75 10.72 2.59
C HIS A 90 -18.16 10.15 2.78
N TRP A 91 -18.52 9.82 4.02
CA TRP A 91 -19.78 9.17 4.37
C TRP A 91 -21.02 9.94 3.89
N PRO A 92 -21.15 11.27 4.10
CA PRO A 92 -22.35 12.00 3.67
C PRO A 92 -22.55 11.97 2.15
N ALA A 93 -21.47 12.01 1.36
CA ALA A 93 -21.55 11.92 -0.09
C ALA A 93 -21.93 10.50 -0.53
N LEU A 94 -21.36 9.48 0.09
CA LEU A 94 -21.68 8.08 -0.19
C LEU A 94 -23.16 7.79 0.10
N CYS A 95 -23.67 8.15 1.28
CA CYS A 95 -25.08 7.98 1.65
C CYS A 95 -26.03 8.61 0.63
N ARG A 96 -25.72 9.84 0.20
CA ARG A 96 -26.55 10.60 -0.76
C ARG A 96 -26.67 9.88 -2.10
N VAL A 97 -25.57 9.32 -2.61
CA VAL A 97 -25.55 8.64 -3.91
C VAL A 97 -26.26 7.29 -3.85
N VAL A 98 -26.18 6.58 -2.73
CA VAL A 98 -26.82 5.25 -2.56
C VAL A 98 -28.25 5.34 -1.99
N GLY A 99 -28.75 6.55 -1.70
CA GLY A 99 -30.08 6.76 -1.13
C GLY A 99 -30.23 6.35 0.34
N ALA A 100 -29.12 6.21 1.08
CA ALA A 100 -29.15 5.93 2.51
C ALA A 100 -29.34 7.23 3.32
N ARG A 101 -30.05 7.15 4.45
CA ARG A 101 -30.15 8.27 5.41
C ARG A 101 -28.83 8.39 6.18
N THR A 102 -28.30 9.60 6.31
CA THR A 102 -27.21 9.90 7.25
C THR A 102 -27.79 9.89 8.66
N GLY A 103 -27.52 8.81 9.41
CA GLY A 103 -27.79 8.73 10.85
C GLY A 103 -26.65 9.33 11.66
#